data_AF-A0A924NQ05-F1
#
_entry.id   AF-A0A924NQ05-F1
#
_cell.length_a   1.000
_cell.length_b   1.000
_cell.length_c   1.000
_cell.angle_alpha   90.00
_cell.angle_beta   90.00
_cell.angle_gamma   90.00
#
_symmetry.space_group_name_H-M   'P 1'
#
loop_
_entity.id
_entity.type
_entity.pdbx_description
1 polymer ?
#
loop_
_entity_poly.entity_id
_entity_poly.type
_entity_poly.pdbx_seq_one_letter_code
_entity_poly.pdbx_strand_id
1 'polypeptide(L)'
;MLELARDRCAGGHPYLVTPEHTASARAVLGPDAVLAVEQAVVLSDDEQDWQARAQWHLEIYTGLRNYRNNWLREGFGEDDLVRGGSDRLKQALVTRGAQAARDRVQEHLDAGASHVCVQVLGANAFEVPQADWAELAPVLLA
;
A
#
# COMPACT_ATOMS: atom_id res chain seq x y z
N MET A 1 -17.85 1.32 -4.91
CA MET A 1 -16.88 1.62 -5.99
C MET A 1 -16.45 0.36 -6.73
N LEU A 2 -16.01 -0.71 -6.05
CA LEU A 2 -15.53 -1.92 -6.72
C LEU A 2 -16.59 -2.63 -7.59
N GLU A 3 -17.85 -2.74 -7.15
CA GLU A 3 -18.92 -3.31 -7.99
C GLU A 3 -19.15 -2.50 -9.28
N LEU A 4 -19.10 -1.18 -9.20
CA LEU A 4 -19.19 -0.32 -10.38
C LEU A 4 -17.99 -0.53 -11.31
N ALA A 5 -16.78 -0.66 -10.74
CA ALA A 5 -15.58 -0.96 -11.51
C ALA A 5 -15.66 -2.33 -12.21
N ARG A 6 -16.22 -3.36 -11.54
CA ARG A 6 -16.52 -4.65 -12.15
C ARG A 6 -17.44 -4.49 -13.37
N ASP A 7 -18.51 -3.71 -13.21
CA ASP A 7 -19.57 -3.65 -14.22
C ASP A 7 -19.22 -2.70 -15.39
N ARG A 8 -18.34 -1.72 -15.17
CA ARG A 8 -18.15 -0.58 -16.11
C ARG A 8 -16.70 -0.24 -16.44
N CYS A 9 -15.71 -0.87 -15.81
CA CYS A 9 -14.30 -0.58 -16.04
C CYS A 9 -13.53 -1.85 -16.41
N ALA A 10 -12.30 -1.69 -16.89
CA ALA A 10 -11.38 -2.81 -17.10
C ALA A 10 -10.80 -3.37 -15.78
N GLY A 11 -11.01 -2.69 -14.66
CA GLY A 11 -10.36 -3.01 -13.40
C GLY A 11 -10.47 -1.95 -12.32
N GLY A 12 -9.76 -2.18 -11.21
CA GLY A 12 -9.65 -1.28 -10.07
C GLY A 12 -8.20 -1.00 -9.69
N HIS A 13 -7.97 0.20 -9.16
CA HIS A 13 -6.69 0.63 -8.57
C HIS A 13 -6.87 1.07 -7.11
N PRO A 14 -6.91 0.12 -6.14
CA PRO A 14 -6.90 0.44 -4.72
C PRO A 14 -5.56 1.04 -4.28
N TYR A 15 -5.61 1.93 -3.29
CA TYR A 15 -4.48 2.69 -2.78
C TYR A 15 -4.51 2.71 -1.25
N LEU A 16 -3.37 2.49 -0.59
CA LEU A 16 -3.26 2.33 0.87
C LEU A 16 -4.22 1.26 1.44
N VAL A 17 -4.09 0.04 0.92
CA VAL A 17 -4.90 -1.12 1.33
C VAL A 17 -4.02 -2.29 1.71
N THR A 18 -4.53 -3.22 2.51
CA THR A 18 -3.79 -4.43 2.88
C THR A 18 -3.95 -5.57 1.85
N PRO A 19 -3.15 -6.65 1.95
CA PRO A 19 -3.38 -7.87 1.18
C PRO A 19 -4.78 -8.48 1.41
N GLU A 20 -5.33 -8.42 2.63
CA GLU A 20 -6.68 -8.90 2.93
C GLU A 20 -7.76 -8.11 2.17
N HIS A 21 -7.60 -6.78 2.08
CA HIS A 21 -8.46 -5.98 1.23
C HIS A 21 -8.29 -6.33 -0.25
N THR A 22 -7.07 -6.66 -0.68
CA THR A 22 -6.81 -7.09 -2.06
C THR A 22 -7.60 -8.36 -2.39
N ALA A 23 -7.60 -9.34 -1.50
CA ALA A 23 -8.41 -10.55 -1.64
C ALA A 23 -9.92 -10.25 -1.70
N SER A 24 -10.39 -9.37 -0.81
CA SER A 24 -11.79 -8.91 -0.84
C SER A 24 -12.14 -8.21 -2.16
N ALA A 25 -11.24 -7.34 -2.65
CA ALA A 25 -11.44 -6.63 -3.90
C ALA A 25 -11.46 -7.57 -5.11
N ARG A 26 -10.58 -8.58 -5.13
CA ARG A 26 -10.61 -9.64 -6.16
C ARG A 26 -11.93 -10.39 -6.14
N ALA A 27 -12.44 -10.77 -4.97
CA ALA A 27 -13.73 -11.45 -4.85
C ALA A 27 -14.89 -10.63 -5.43
N VAL A 28 -14.87 -9.30 -5.26
CA VAL A 28 -15.88 -8.40 -5.83
C VAL A 28 -15.70 -8.22 -7.33
N LEU A 29 -14.47 -8.00 -7.81
CA LEU A 29 -14.18 -7.69 -9.22
C LEU A 29 -14.29 -8.91 -10.14
N GLY A 30 -14.20 -10.12 -9.61
CA GLY A 30 -14.10 -11.34 -10.41
C GLY A 30 -12.70 -11.56 -10.98
N PRO A 31 -12.44 -12.69 -11.66
CA PRO A 31 -11.09 -13.11 -12.04
C PRO A 31 -10.47 -12.30 -13.19
N ASP A 32 -11.29 -11.75 -14.09
CA ASP A 32 -10.81 -11.19 -15.36
C ASP A 32 -10.40 -9.71 -15.29
N ALA A 33 -10.92 -8.98 -14.31
CA ALA A 33 -10.66 -7.56 -14.15
C ALA A 33 -9.22 -7.31 -13.69
N VAL A 34 -8.59 -6.24 -14.20
CA VAL A 34 -7.27 -5.80 -13.73
C VAL A 34 -7.39 -5.29 -12.30
N LEU A 35 -6.61 -5.85 -11.38
CA LEU A 35 -6.50 -5.34 -10.02
C LEU A 35 -5.07 -4.84 -9.80
N ALA A 36 -4.84 -3.54 -10.00
CA ALA A 36 -3.55 -2.90 -9.84
C ALA A 36 -3.48 -2.25 -8.46
N VAL A 37 -2.92 -2.91 -7.45
CA VAL A 37 -2.86 -2.35 -6.08
C VAL A 37 -1.60 -1.54 -5.90
N GLU A 38 -1.66 -0.46 -5.13
CA GLU A 38 -0.46 0.24 -4.68
C GLU A 38 0.14 -0.38 -3.42
N GLN A 39 1.47 -0.37 -3.31
CA GLN A 39 2.21 -0.73 -2.09
C GLN A 39 3.33 0.28 -1.82
N ALA A 40 3.23 0.96 -0.67
CA ALA A 40 4.21 1.92 -0.21
C ALA A 40 5.44 1.22 0.41
N VAL A 41 6.62 1.74 0.10
CA VAL A 41 7.90 1.17 0.55
C VAL A 41 8.81 2.29 1.01
N VAL A 42 9.42 2.15 2.18
CA VAL A 42 10.61 2.93 2.56
C VAL A 42 11.80 1.99 2.51
N LEU A 43 12.79 2.31 1.67
CA LEU A 43 14.08 1.61 1.65
C LEU A 43 15.01 2.21 2.71
N SER A 44 14.84 1.74 3.94
CA SER A 44 15.67 2.09 5.08
C SER A 44 15.55 1.01 6.14
N ASP A 45 16.68 0.58 6.70
CA ASP A 45 16.70 -0.33 7.84
C ASP A 45 16.60 0.41 9.19
N ASP A 46 16.72 1.75 9.16
CA ASP A 46 16.56 2.59 10.34
C ASP A 46 15.07 2.74 10.67
N GLU A 47 14.68 2.26 11.86
CA GLU A 47 13.30 2.31 12.32
C GLU A 47 12.76 3.74 12.49
N GLN A 48 13.58 4.67 12.94
CA GLN A 48 13.15 6.05 13.18
C GLN A 48 12.92 6.77 11.85
N ASP A 49 13.79 6.54 10.88
CA ASP A 49 13.65 7.07 9.52
C ASP A 49 12.42 6.47 8.81
N TRP A 50 12.22 5.15 8.88
CA TRP A 50 11.00 4.50 8.39
C TRP A 50 9.74 5.08 9.04
N GLN A 51 9.73 5.20 10.37
CA GLN A 51 8.61 5.76 11.12
C GLN A 51 8.27 7.19 10.67
N ALA A 52 9.28 8.04 10.50
CA ALA A 52 9.11 9.43 10.09
C ALA A 52 8.52 9.54 8.68
N ARG A 53 9.06 8.78 7.71
CA ARG A 53 8.57 8.80 6.31
C ARG A 53 7.17 8.21 6.18
N ALA A 54 6.89 7.10 6.86
CA ALA A 54 5.56 6.49 6.90
C ALA A 54 4.54 7.44 7.54
N GLN A 55 4.89 8.09 8.65
CA GLN A 55 4.03 9.08 9.31
C GLN A 55 3.71 10.24 8.39
N TRP A 56 4.73 10.84 7.77
CA TRP A 56 4.55 11.97 6.87
C TRP A 56 3.66 11.60 5.68
N HIS A 57 3.87 10.41 5.11
CA HIS A 57 3.05 9.90 4.02
C HIS A 57 1.59 9.72 4.43
N LEU A 58 1.31 9.08 5.57
CA LEU A 58 -0.04 8.80 6.05
C LEU A 58 -0.76 10.02 6.65
N GLU A 59 -0.05 11.12 6.90
CA GLU A 59 -0.60 12.29 7.59
C GLU A 59 -1.81 12.91 6.87
N ILE A 60 -1.75 13.02 5.54
CA ILE A 60 -2.86 13.56 4.76
C ILE A 60 -4.03 12.56 4.77
N TYR A 61 -3.76 11.29 4.51
CA TYR A 61 -4.79 10.26 4.32
C TYR A 61 -5.57 9.94 5.60
N THR A 62 -4.91 9.96 6.75
CA THR A 62 -5.57 9.82 8.07
C THR A 62 -6.52 10.98 8.41
N GLY A 63 -6.41 12.11 7.71
CA GLY A 63 -7.39 13.20 7.76
C GLY A 63 -8.60 13.02 6.82
N LEU A 64 -8.57 12.06 5.90
CA LEU A 64 -9.60 11.92 4.87
C LEU A 64 -10.63 10.83 5.24
N ARG A 65 -11.90 11.23 5.31
CA ARG A 65 -13.01 10.35 5.74
C ARG A 65 -13.11 9.05 4.92
N ASN A 66 -12.85 9.09 3.61
CA ASN A 66 -12.95 7.90 2.77
C ASN A 66 -11.90 6.83 3.11
N TYR A 67 -10.66 7.24 3.41
CA TYR A 67 -9.59 6.32 3.83
C TYR A 67 -9.84 5.78 5.24
N ARG A 68 -10.17 6.66 6.20
CA ARG A 68 -10.55 6.26 7.55
C ARG A 68 -11.65 5.21 7.55
N ASN A 69 -12.74 5.47 6.81
CA ASN A 69 -13.85 4.52 6.71
C ASN A 69 -13.44 3.19 6.06
N ASN A 70 -12.43 3.19 5.18
CA ASN A 70 -11.91 1.96 4.61
C ASN A 70 -11.17 1.11 5.65
N TRP A 71 -10.23 1.72 6.37
CA TRP A 71 -9.47 1.02 7.40
C TRP A 71 -10.35 0.54 8.57
N LEU A 72 -11.39 1.29 8.95
CA LEU A 72 -12.37 0.81 9.93
C LEU A 72 -13.09 -0.48 9.47
N ARG A 73 -13.43 -0.60 8.18
CA ARG A 73 -14.04 -1.83 7.63
C ARG A 73 -13.08 -3.00 7.61
N GLU A 74 -11.77 -2.73 7.53
CA GLU A 74 -10.70 -3.73 7.55
C GLU A 74 -10.28 -4.14 8.97
N GLY A 75 -10.88 -3.54 10.02
CA GLY A 75 -10.63 -3.92 11.41
C GLY A 75 -9.55 -3.11 12.14
N PHE A 76 -9.20 -1.94 11.61
CA PHE A 76 -8.47 -0.93 12.38
C PHE A 76 -9.42 -0.19 13.33
N GLY A 77 -8.89 0.26 14.48
CA GLY A 77 -9.66 1.06 15.45
C GLY A 77 -9.45 2.56 15.24
N GLU A 78 -10.25 3.40 15.89
CA GLU A 78 -10.07 4.87 15.84
C GLU A 78 -8.67 5.31 16.34
N ASP A 79 -8.11 4.56 17.30
CA ASP A 79 -6.75 4.79 17.84
C ASP A 79 -5.65 4.55 16.77
N ASP A 80 -5.96 3.77 15.72
CA ASP A 80 -5.07 3.58 14.59
C ASP A 80 -5.08 4.77 13.61
N LEU A 81 -6.14 5.59 13.65
CA LEU A 81 -6.43 6.66 12.67
C LEU A 81 -6.04 8.04 13.19
N VAL A 82 -5.10 8.11 14.15
CA VAL A 82 -4.43 9.35 14.52
C VAL A 82 -3.72 9.96 13.30
N ARG A 83 -3.44 11.26 13.34
CA ARG A 83 -2.74 11.93 12.24
C ARG A 83 -1.36 11.29 12.05
N GLY A 84 -1.11 10.79 10.84
CA GLY A 84 0.11 10.04 10.49
C GLY A 84 0.07 8.55 10.82
N GLY A 85 -1.04 8.06 11.40
CA GLY A 85 -1.29 6.65 11.69
C GLY A 85 -0.62 6.15 12.96
N SER A 86 -1.20 5.12 13.58
CA SER A 86 -0.51 4.34 14.62
C SER A 86 0.62 3.51 14.03
N ASP A 87 1.47 2.96 14.89
CA ASP A 87 2.50 1.99 14.49
C ASP A 87 1.90 0.79 13.76
N ARG A 88 0.75 0.28 14.26
CA ARG A 88 0.02 -0.82 13.62
C ARG A 88 -0.42 -0.45 12.21
N LEU A 89 -0.97 0.75 12.00
CA LEU A 89 -1.40 1.19 10.68
C LEU A 89 -0.21 1.38 9.73
N LYS A 90 0.89 1.97 10.21
CA LYS A 90 2.11 2.13 9.43
C LYS A 90 2.70 0.78 9.01
N GLN A 91 2.83 -0.18 9.92
CA GLN A 91 3.34 -1.52 9.62
C GLN A 91 2.47 -2.28 8.61
N ALA A 92 1.15 -2.07 8.69
CA ALA A 92 0.23 -2.69 7.76
C ALA A 92 0.34 -2.11 6.34
N LEU A 93 0.56 -0.80 6.20
CA LEU A 93 0.47 -0.11 4.90
C LEU A 93 1.83 0.22 4.26
N VAL A 94 2.89 0.39 5.04
CA VAL A 94 4.21 0.85 4.57
C VAL A 94 5.28 -0.15 4.98
N THR A 95 5.90 -0.79 3.99
CA THR A 95 6.98 -1.76 4.25
C THR A 95 8.30 -1.07 4.59
N ARG A 96 9.15 -1.77 5.35
CA ARG A 96 10.50 -1.33 5.75
C ARG A 96 11.57 -2.21 5.11
N GLY A 97 12.35 -1.63 4.20
CA GLY A 97 13.43 -2.32 3.50
C GLY A 97 12.96 -3.19 2.33
N ALA A 98 13.92 -3.59 1.49
CA ALA A 98 13.64 -4.25 0.21
C ALA A 98 13.03 -5.66 0.36
N GLN A 99 13.46 -6.44 1.35
CA GLN A 99 12.94 -7.79 1.55
C GLN A 99 11.47 -7.77 1.97
N ALA A 100 11.11 -6.92 2.93
CA ALA A 100 9.71 -6.78 3.35
C ALA A 100 8.83 -6.26 2.20
N ALA A 101 9.36 -5.39 1.34
CA ALA A 101 8.67 -4.95 0.13
C ALA A 101 8.40 -6.12 -0.83
N ARG A 102 9.39 -6.98 -1.09
CA ARG A 102 9.23 -8.17 -1.93
C ARG A 102 8.17 -9.12 -1.37
N ASP A 103 8.26 -9.42 -0.09
CA ASP A 103 7.33 -10.35 0.57
C ASP A 103 5.90 -9.81 0.49
N ARG A 104 5.71 -8.51 0.77
CA ARG A 104 4.41 -7.85 0.67
C ARG A 104 3.87 -7.78 -0.77
N VAL A 105 4.73 -7.53 -1.75
CA VAL A 105 4.34 -7.60 -3.18
C VAL A 105 3.81 -9.00 -3.49
N GLN A 106 4.50 -10.04 -3.04
CA GLN A 106 4.03 -11.42 -3.22
C GLN A 106 2.70 -11.67 -2.49
N GLU A 107 2.52 -11.19 -1.27
CA GLU A 107 1.26 -11.28 -0.54
C GLU A 107 0.07 -10.66 -1.33
N HIS A 108 0.27 -9.50 -1.96
CA HIS A 108 -0.75 -8.89 -2.81
C HIS A 108 -1.04 -9.72 -4.07
N LEU A 109 -0.02 -10.28 -4.71
CA LEU A 109 -0.16 -11.15 -5.88
C LEU A 109 -0.92 -12.44 -5.51
N ASP A 110 -0.57 -13.06 -4.39
CA ASP A 110 -1.24 -14.25 -3.85
C ASP A 110 -2.69 -13.95 -3.45
N ALA A 111 -2.96 -12.74 -2.96
CA ALA A 111 -4.31 -12.22 -2.71
C ALA A 111 -5.09 -11.90 -3.99
N GLY A 112 -4.49 -12.03 -5.17
CA GLY A 112 -5.14 -11.90 -6.47
C GLY A 112 -4.97 -10.53 -7.13
N ALA A 113 -4.00 -9.71 -6.72
CA ALA A 113 -3.60 -8.56 -7.53
C ALA A 113 -3.09 -9.02 -8.91
N SER A 114 -3.47 -8.30 -9.96
CA SER A 114 -2.92 -8.47 -11.31
C SER A 114 -1.60 -7.73 -11.48
N HIS A 115 -1.39 -6.67 -10.70
CA HIS A 115 -0.23 -5.81 -10.72
C HIS A 115 -0.06 -5.13 -9.36
N VAL A 116 1.18 -4.89 -8.95
CA VAL A 116 1.50 -4.12 -7.75
C VAL A 116 2.31 -2.89 -8.14
N CYS A 117 1.70 -1.71 -8.00
CA CYS A 117 2.32 -0.41 -8.18
C CYS A 117 3.17 -0.09 -6.95
N VAL A 118 4.49 -0.27 -7.04
CA VAL A 118 5.38 -0.01 -5.90
C VAL A 118 5.71 1.47 -5.80
N GLN A 119 5.30 2.10 -4.69
CA GLN A 119 5.57 3.51 -4.40
C GLN A 119 6.70 3.63 -3.39
N VAL A 120 7.87 4.07 -3.83
CA VAL A 120 8.99 4.35 -2.93
C VAL A 120 8.80 5.73 -2.27
N LEU A 121 8.84 5.72 -0.94
CA LEU A 121 8.81 6.90 -0.08
C LEU A 121 10.25 7.31 0.26
N GLY A 122 10.86 8.07 -0.65
CA GLY A 122 12.19 8.64 -0.48
C GLY A 122 12.26 9.68 0.64
N ALA A 123 13.47 10.18 0.94
CA ALA A 123 13.66 11.22 1.96
C ALA A 123 13.02 12.57 1.57
N ASN A 124 12.83 12.81 0.27
CA ASN A 124 12.19 14.00 -0.28
C ASN A 124 11.15 13.61 -1.33
N ALA A 125 9.89 13.93 -1.09
CA ALA A 125 8.80 13.59 -2.01
C ALA A 125 8.80 14.36 -3.33
N PHE A 126 9.61 15.41 -3.45
CA PHE A 126 9.77 16.18 -4.69
C PHE A 126 10.92 15.69 -5.56
N GLU A 127 11.68 14.71 -5.09
CA GLU A 127 12.79 14.11 -5.82
C GLU A 127 12.37 12.76 -6.40
N VAL A 128 12.88 12.45 -7.59
CA VAL A 128 12.67 11.14 -8.22
C VAL A 128 13.58 10.14 -7.51
N PRO A 129 13.05 9.07 -6.89
CA PRO A 129 13.84 8.11 -6.10
C PRO A 129 14.55 7.09 -7.01
N GLN A 130 15.37 7.58 -7.95
CA GLN A 130 16.00 6.74 -8.98
C GLN A 130 16.99 5.73 -8.37
N ALA A 131 17.74 6.14 -7.33
CA ALA A 131 18.66 5.24 -6.63
C ALA A 131 17.90 4.11 -5.92
N ASP A 132 16.82 4.45 -5.23
CA ASP A 132 15.97 3.48 -4.54
C ASP A 132 15.34 2.48 -5.53
N TRP A 133 14.89 2.94 -6.70
CA TRP A 133 14.40 2.06 -7.75
C TRP A 133 15.48 1.10 -8.27
N ALA A 134 16.72 1.58 -8.44
CA ALA A 134 17.82 0.74 -8.88
C ALA A 134 18.18 -0.35 -7.85
N GLU A 135 18.04 -0.05 -6.56
CA GLU A 135 18.23 -1.01 -5.47
C GLU A 135 17.09 -2.03 -5.38
N LEU A 136 15.83 -1.58 -5.46
CA LEU A 136 14.66 -2.43 -5.25
C LEU A 136 14.31 -3.31 -6.46
N ALA A 137 14.53 -2.82 -7.68
CA ALA A 137 14.19 -3.55 -8.92
C ALA A 137 14.75 -4.99 -8.98
N PRO A 138 16.04 -5.27 -8.73
CA PRO A 138 16.56 -6.64 -8.77
C PRO A 138 15.95 -7.54 -7.68
N VAL A 139 15.51 -6.98 -6.55
CA VAL A 139 14.89 -7.76 -5.47
C VAL A 139 13.47 -8.19 -5.83
N LEU A 140 12.71 -7.31 -6.50
CA LEU A 140 11.33 -7.60 -6.92
C LEU A 140 11.25 -8.49 -8.17
N LEU A 141 12.30 -8.50 -9.00
CA LEU A 141 12.34 -9.25 -10.26
C LEU A 141 13.06 -10.60 -10.15
N ALA A 142 13.55 -10.95 -8.96
CA ALA A 142 14.22 -12.22 -8.66
C ALA A 142 13.24 -13.30 -8.23
#